data_AF-A0A936MBD5-F1
#
_entry.id   AF-A0A936MBD5-F1
#
_cell.length_a   1.000
_cell.length_b   1.000
_cell.length_c   1.000
_cell.angle_alpha   90.00
_cell.angle_beta   90.00
_cell.angle_gamma   90.00
#
_symmetry.space_group_name_H-M   'P 1'
#
loop_
_entity.id
_entity.type
_entity.pdbx_description
1 polymer ?
#
loop_
_entity_poly.entity_id
_entity_poly.type
_entity_poly.pdbx_seq_one_letter_code
_entity_poly.pdbx_strand_id
1 'polypeptide(L)' 'MPKRVADEKLPQTTVDQAPTHQELAIMINTSRETVTRSFQLLFVNKIVERDGHALRVLRPELLKDIAEGRVDPPKA' A
#
# COMPACT_ATOMS: atom_id res chain seq x y z
N MET A 1 -26.37 10.21 9.47
CA MET A 1 -25.54 9.78 8.33
C MET A 1 -25.46 8.26 8.36
N PRO A 2 -25.82 7.52 7.30
CA PRO A 2 -25.85 6.07 7.37
C PRO A 2 -24.42 5.52 7.36
N LYS A 3 -24.08 4.74 8.39
CA LYS A 3 -22.84 3.96 8.46
C LYS A 3 -22.85 2.97 7.30
N ARG A 4 -21.83 3.05 6.44
CA ARG A 4 -21.60 2.08 5.36
C ARG A 4 -21.51 0.68 5.98
N VAL A 5 -22.25 -0.21 5.35
CA VAL A 5 -22.39 -1.62 5.64
C VAL A 5 -21.05 -2.34 5.60
N ALA A 6 -20.83 -3.16 6.62
CA ALA A 6 -19.95 -4.33 6.69
C ALA A 6 -18.99 -4.56 5.51
N ASP A 7 -17.78 -3.99 5.58
CA ASP A 7 -16.62 -4.64 5.00
C ASP A 7 -16.26 -5.81 5.94
N GLU A 8 -16.65 -7.00 5.51
CA GLU A 8 -16.22 -8.29 6.00
C GLU A 8 -14.73 -8.24 6.38
N LYS A 9 -14.41 -8.59 7.63
CA LYS A 9 -13.07 -8.50 8.22
C LYS A 9 -12.09 -9.42 7.47
N LEU A 10 -11.56 -8.99 6.33
CA LEU A 10 -10.23 -9.43 5.94
C LEU A 10 -9.26 -8.99 7.06
N PRO A 11 -8.25 -9.80 7.40
CA PRO A 11 -7.19 -9.38 8.31
C PRO A 11 -6.47 -8.18 7.68
N GLN A 12 -6.92 -6.97 8.04
CA GLN A 12 -6.32 -5.73 7.58
C GLN A 12 -5.06 -5.50 8.41
N THR A 13 -3.91 -5.70 7.78
CA THR A 13 -2.62 -5.32 8.35
C THR A 13 -2.47 -3.81 8.21
N THR A 14 -2.38 -3.09 9.32
CA THR A 14 -2.19 -1.64 9.33
C THR A 14 -0.78 -1.33 9.79
N VAL A 15 -0.11 -0.43 9.06
CA VAL A 15 1.15 0.19 9.48
C VAL A 15 0.83 1.57 9.99
N ASP A 16 0.85 1.73 11.31
CA ASP A 16 0.70 3.03 11.96
C ASP A 16 1.93 3.91 11.72
N GLN A 17 1.72 5.23 11.65
CA GLN A 17 2.80 6.21 11.43
C GLN A 17 3.66 5.87 10.20
N ALA A 18 3.02 5.47 9.11
CA ALA A 18 3.68 5.11 7.88
C ALA A 18 4.51 6.29 7.34
N PRO A 19 5.78 6.05 6.99
CA PRO A 19 6.66 7.08 6.45
C PRO A 19 6.08 7.72 5.19
N THR A 20 6.53 8.93 4.92
CA THR A 20 6.27 9.66 3.68
C THR A 20 7.01 9.00 2.52
N HIS A 21 6.60 9.31 1.28
CA HIS A 21 7.32 8.83 0.09
C HIS A 21 8.77 9.32 0.06
N GLN A 22 9.06 10.50 0.60
CA GLN A 22 10.41 11.05 0.67
C GLN A 22 11.27 10.23 1.66
N GLU A 23 10.75 9.95 2.85
CA GLU A 23 11.46 9.13 3.84
C GLU A 23 11.71 7.72 3.33
N LEU A 24 10.72 7.10 2.67
CA LEU A 24 10.89 5.80 2.00
C LEU A 24 11.98 5.85 0.92
N ALA A 25 11.97 6.89 0.08
CA ALA A 25 12.97 7.06 -0.96
C ALA A 25 14.39 7.14 -0.39
N ILE A 26 14.57 7.85 0.72
CA ILE A 26 15.82 7.92 1.46
C ILE A 26 16.21 6.54 2.02
N MET A 27 15.28 5.84 2.69
CA MET A 27 15.56 4.57 3.37
C MET A 27 16.03 3.45 2.41
N ILE A 28 15.51 3.41 1.19
CA ILE A 28 15.86 2.36 0.21
C ILE A 28 16.73 2.86 -0.96
N ASN A 29 17.33 4.05 -0.81
CA ASN A 29 18.22 4.66 -1.80
C ASN A 29 17.60 4.71 -3.23
N THR A 30 16.40 5.28 -3.33
CA THR A 30 15.71 5.51 -4.61
C THR A 30 15.19 6.95 -4.70
N SER A 31 14.47 7.29 -5.77
CA SER A 31 13.86 8.62 -5.91
C SER A 31 12.43 8.66 -5.33
N ARG A 32 12.01 9.84 -4.85
CA ARG A 32 10.61 10.07 -4.43
C ARG A 32 9.62 9.82 -5.57
N GLU A 33 10.02 10.10 -6.81
CA GLU A 33 9.21 9.83 -8.00
C GLU A 33 8.96 8.33 -8.16
N THR A 34 10.01 7.51 -8.05
CA THR A 34 9.90 6.04 -8.12
C THR A 34 8.96 5.51 -7.04
N VAL A 35 9.14 5.93 -5.78
CA VAL A 35 8.23 5.54 -4.69
C VAL A 35 6.80 5.96 -4.98
N THR A 36 6.60 7.20 -5.42
CA THR A 36 5.26 7.73 -5.73
C THR A 36 4.57 6.92 -6.82
N ARG A 37 5.29 6.58 -7.90
CA ARG A 37 4.74 5.74 -8.99
C ARG A 37 4.37 4.34 -8.50
N SER A 38 5.23 3.71 -7.69
CA SER A 38 4.92 2.39 -7.10
C SER A 38 3.67 2.45 -6.22
N PHE A 39 3.56 3.44 -5.34
CA PHE A 39 2.38 3.59 -4.50
C PHE A 39 1.11 3.93 -5.29
N GLN A 40 1.20 4.73 -6.35
CA GLN A 40 0.07 5.01 -7.25
C GLN A 40 -0.53 3.71 -7.81
N LEU A 41 0.33 2.79 -8.29
CA LEU A 41 -0.12 1.48 -8.78
C LEU A 41 -0.81 0.67 -7.68
N LEU A 42 -0.22 0.63 -6.47
CA LEU A 42 -0.80 -0.10 -5.35
C LEU A 42 -2.15 0.48 -4.87
N PHE A 43 -2.31 1.81 -4.91
CA PHE A 43 -3.55 2.49 -4.54
C PHE A 43 -4.67 2.25 -5.56
N VAL A 44 -4.37 2.42 -6.86
CA VAL A 44 -5.33 2.20 -7.95
C VAL A 44 -5.86 0.77 -7.92
N ASN A 45 -4.98 -0.20 -7.64
CA ASN A 45 -5.32 -1.62 -7.58
C ASN A 45 -5.87 -2.09 -6.23
N LYS A 46 -6.13 -1.17 -5.29
CA LYS A 46 -6.67 -1.48 -3.96
C LYS A 46 -5.86 -2.55 -3.22
N ILE A 47 -4.54 -2.45 -3.31
CA ILE A 47 -3.59 -3.32 -2.59
C ILE A 47 -3.24 -2.68 -1.25
N VAL A 48 -3.04 -1.35 -1.25
CA VAL A 48 -2.85 -0.53 -0.06
C VAL A 48 -3.76 0.69 -0.11
N GLU A 49 -3.96 1.31 1.05
CA GLU A 49 -4.70 2.56 1.18
C GLU A 49 -4.05 3.43 2.25
N ARG A 50 -3.98 4.74 2.01
CA ARG A 50 -3.51 5.70 3.00
C ARG A 50 -4.69 6.20 3.82
N ASP A 51 -4.59 6.10 5.15
CA ASP A 51 -5.55 6.68 6.08
C ASP A 51 -4.84 7.61 7.07
N GLY A 52 -4.77 8.88 6.72
CA GLY A 52 -3.98 9.87 7.45
C GLY A 52 -2.50 9.45 7.57
N HIS A 53 -2.06 9.21 8.80
CA HIS A 53 -0.70 8.76 9.10
C HIS A 53 -0.55 7.23 9.03
N ALA A 54 -1.63 6.48 8.86
CA ALA A 54 -1.57 5.03 8.72
C ALA A 54 -1.55 4.61 7.24
N LEU A 55 -0.96 3.45 6.97
CA LEU A 55 -1.09 2.74 5.70
C LEU A 55 -1.79 1.41 5.96
N ARG A 56 -3.00 1.25 5.42
CA ARG A 56 -3.72 -0.02 5.43
C ARG A 56 -3.23 -0.89 4.28
N VAL A 57 -2.90 -2.14 4.57
CA VAL A 57 -2.63 -3.17 3.58
C VAL A 57 -3.91 -3.98 3.39
N LEU A 58 -4.59 -3.75 2.29
CA LEU A 58 -5.89 -4.36 1.97
C LEU A 58 -5.73 -5.79 1.47
N ARG A 59 -4.61 -6.09 0.80
CA ARG A 59 -4.28 -7.42 0.25
C ARG A 59 -2.86 -7.85 0.67
N PRO A 60 -2.66 -8.26 1.94
CA PRO A 60 -1.33 -8.59 2.47
C PRO A 60 -0.64 -9.73 1.73
N GLU A 61 -1.37 -10.81 1.38
CA GLU A 61 -0.80 -11.94 0.65
C GLU A 61 -0.32 -11.53 -0.76
N LEU A 62 -1.13 -10.77 -1.50
CA LEU A 62 -0.72 -10.29 -2.83
C LEU A 62 0.49 -9.36 -2.75
N LEU A 63 0.52 -8.45 -1.77
CA LEU A 63 1.66 -7.55 -1.58
C LEU A 63 2.94 -8.33 -1.27
N LYS A 64 2.82 -9.40 -0.48
CA LYS A 64 3.92 -10.31 -0.17
C LYS A 64 4.40 -11.07 -1.41
N ASP A 65 3.49 -11.62 -2.21
CA ASP A 65 3.84 -12.33 -3.44
C ASP A 65 4.54 -11.43 -4.46
N ILE A 66 4.13 -10.17 -4.57
CA ILE A 66 4.81 -9.15 -5.40
C ILE A 66 6.22 -8.89 -4.85
N ALA A 67 6.37 -8.70 -3.53
CA ALA A 67 7.65 -8.44 -2.90
C ALA A 67 8.63 -9.63 -3.02
N GLU A 68 8.12 -10.85 -3.05
CA GLU A 68 8.90 -12.08 -3.22
C GLU A 68 9.10 -12.45 -4.71
N GLY A 69 8.58 -11.65 -5.65
CA GLY A 69 8.72 -11.86 -7.09
C GLY A 69 7.95 -13.06 -7.64
N ARG A 70 6.97 -13.59 -6.88
CA ARG A 70 6.11 -14.70 -7.34
C ARG A 70 5.05 -14.24 -8.33
N VAL A 71 4.64 -12.97 -8.22
CA VAL A 71 3.62 -12.34 -9.06
C VAL A 71 4.13 -10.97 -9.50
N ASP A 72 3.93 -10.63 -10.77
CA ASP A 72 4.24 -9.30 -11.28
C ASP A 72 3.33 -8.25 -10.63
N PRO A 73 3.84 -7.06 -10.28
CA PRO A 73 3.01 -5.96 -9.83
C PRO A 73 1.99 -5.56 -10.91
N PRO A 74 0.83 -5.02 -10.53
CA PRO A 74 -0.15 -4.53 -11.49
C PRO A 74 0.49 -3.53 -12.45
N LYS A 75 0.18 -3.67 -13.73
CA LYS A 75 0.65 -2.74 -14.77
C LYS A 75 -0.22 -1.48 -14.78
N ALA A 76 0.38 -0.35 -15.17
CA ALA A 76 -0.30 0.92 -15.39
C ALA A 76 -1.23 0.84 -16.60
#